data_AF-A0A9N9XPX2-F1
#
_entry.id   AF-A0A9N9XPX2-F1
#
_cell.length_a   1.000
_cell.length_b   1.000
_cell.length_c   1.000
_cell.angle_alpha   90.00
_cell.angle_beta   90.00
_cell.angle_gamma   90.00
#
_symmetry.space_group_name_H-M   'P 1'
#
loop_
_entity.id
_entity.type
_entity.pdbx_description
1 polymer ?
#
loop_
_entity_poly.entity_id
_entity_poly.type
_entity_poly.pdbx_seq_one_letter_code
_entity_poly.pdbx_strand_id
1 'polypeptide(L)'
;ANYKKGGELIDAYNQGGQVEVEKLIREQFGQLMYQEGKGQIINRSEYLRWKFRDCEQVTLPIEASLSRFDPLGKWEDHEACWQMQYRGSLGESLIHVLIICDTKIHTKLARTLIKCFPKLALDVVEGEEYLGAGALHLAIAYNNNELVQ
;
A
#
# COMPACT_ATOMS: atom_id res chain seq x y z
N ALA A 1 0.33 -7.36 12.34
CA ALA A 1 0.02 -8.66 11.69
C ALA A 1 1.16 -9.65 11.91
N ASN A 2 0.90 -10.96 11.88
CA ASN A 2 1.94 -11.98 12.00
C ASN A 2 2.62 -12.24 10.63
N TYR A 3 3.60 -11.42 10.28
CA TYR A 3 4.35 -11.51 9.02
C TYR A 3 5.27 -12.75 8.92
N LYS A 4 5.32 -13.61 9.95
CA LYS A 4 6.29 -14.71 10.05
C LYS A 4 5.74 -16.10 9.69
N LYS A 5 4.43 -16.27 9.48
CA LYS A 5 3.79 -17.59 9.32
C LYS A 5 3.11 -17.85 7.96
N GLY A 6 3.56 -17.16 6.91
CA GLY A 6 3.05 -17.41 5.57
C GLY A 6 1.76 -16.66 5.29
N GLY A 7 1.55 -16.43 4.00
CA GLY A 7 0.37 -15.83 3.42
C GLY A 7 0.21 -16.41 2.02
N GLU A 8 -0.93 -16.17 1.39
CA GLU A 8 -1.32 -16.82 0.13
C GLU A 8 -0.24 -16.71 -0.97
N LEU A 9 0.48 -15.58 -1.04
CA LEU A 9 1.60 -15.39 -1.95
C LEU A 9 2.79 -16.34 -1.70
N ILE A 10 3.13 -16.57 -0.44
CA ILE A 10 4.23 -17.46 -0.06
C ILE A 10 3.81 -18.91 -0.31
N ASP A 11 2.55 -19.25 -0.03
CA ASP A 11 2.01 -20.58 -0.27
C ASP A 11 1.95 -20.89 -1.76
N ALA A 12 1.49 -19.95 -2.59
CA ALA A 12 1.51 -20.06 -4.04
C ALA A 12 2.93 -20.20 -4.58
N TYR A 13 3.89 -19.43 -4.05
CA TYR A 13 5.30 -19.55 -4.43
C TYR A 13 5.88 -20.93 -4.09
N ASN A 14 5.53 -21.49 -2.92
CA ASN A 14 6.00 -22.80 -2.50
C ASN A 14 5.36 -23.95 -3.31
N GLN A 15 4.12 -23.78 -3.79
CA GLN A 15 3.40 -24.79 -4.55
C GLN A 15 3.78 -24.80 -6.04
N GLY A 16 3.81 -23.64 -6.69
CA GLY A 16 3.96 -23.52 -8.15
C GLY A 16 5.02 -22.50 -8.58
N GLY A 17 5.81 -21.97 -7.65
CA GLY A 17 6.87 -21.02 -7.94
C GLY A 17 6.35 -19.67 -8.45
N GLN A 18 7.18 -19.01 -9.24
CA GLN A 18 6.93 -17.66 -9.74
C GLN A 18 5.68 -17.57 -10.66
N VAL A 19 5.43 -18.60 -11.45
CA VAL A 19 4.33 -18.63 -12.43
C VAL A 19 2.97 -18.62 -11.72
N GLU A 20 2.83 -19.43 -10.68
CA GLU A 20 1.59 -19.51 -9.91
C GLU A 20 1.32 -18.21 -9.14
N VAL A 21 2.37 -17.59 -8.60
CA VAL A 21 2.25 -16.26 -7.98
C VAL A 21 1.80 -15.20 -8.98
N GLU A 22 2.40 -15.15 -10.17
CA GLU A 22 2.02 -14.18 -11.18
C GLU A 22 0.56 -14.37 -11.62
N LYS A 23 0.13 -15.63 -11.76
CA LYS A 23 -1.27 -15.97 -12.05
C LYS A 23 -2.21 -15.48 -10.94
N LEU A 24 -1.90 -15.80 -9.68
CA LEU A 24 -2.68 -15.37 -8.51
C LEU A 24 -2.81 -13.84 -8.45
N ILE A 25 -1.71 -13.12 -8.64
CA ILE A 25 -1.68 -11.65 -8.63
C ILE A 25 -2.61 -11.09 -9.71
N ARG A 26 -2.54 -11.61 -10.95
CA ARG A 26 -3.35 -11.10 -12.07
C ARG A 26 -4.83 -11.43 -11.92
N GLU A 27 -5.16 -12.61 -11.40
CA GLU A 27 -6.55 -13.07 -11.31
C GLU A 27 -7.27 -12.48 -10.09
N GLN A 28 -6.57 -12.32 -8.95
CA GLN A 28 -7.23 -11.97 -7.69
C GLN A 28 -6.90 -10.58 -7.18
N PHE A 29 -5.73 -10.01 -7.45
CA PHE A 29 -5.33 -8.78 -6.76
C PHE A 29 -5.84 -7.51 -7.45
N GLY A 30 -6.26 -7.60 -8.71
CA GLY A 30 -6.88 -6.48 -9.42
C GLY A 30 -8.07 -5.88 -8.66
N GLN A 31 -8.88 -6.71 -7.99
CA GLN A 31 -10.04 -6.26 -7.20
C GLN A 31 -9.67 -5.46 -5.94
N LEU A 32 -8.42 -5.56 -5.48
CA LEU A 32 -7.89 -4.82 -4.33
C LEU A 32 -7.27 -3.47 -4.73
N MET A 33 -7.16 -3.23 -6.03
CA MET A 33 -6.55 -2.03 -6.61
C MET A 33 -7.61 -1.15 -7.25
N TYR A 34 -7.36 0.16 -7.28
CA TYR A 34 -8.22 1.08 -8.01
C TYR A 34 -8.15 0.75 -9.50
N GLN A 35 -9.32 0.58 -10.11
CA GLN A 35 -9.48 0.34 -11.54
C GLN A 35 -8.58 -0.80 -12.06
N GLU A 36 -8.52 -1.91 -11.31
CA GLU A 36 -7.71 -3.09 -11.66
C GLU A 36 -6.22 -2.77 -11.85
N GLY A 37 -5.70 -1.82 -11.07
CA GLY A 37 -4.28 -1.43 -11.11
C GLY A 37 -3.96 -0.23 -12.00
N LYS A 38 -4.98 0.42 -12.59
CA LYS A 38 -4.81 1.70 -13.31
C LYS A 38 -4.70 2.90 -12.37
N GLY A 39 -4.93 2.71 -11.07
CA GLY A 39 -4.83 3.76 -10.08
C GLY A 39 -5.95 4.78 -10.15
N GLN A 40 -5.96 5.66 -9.15
CA GLN A 40 -6.94 6.73 -9.00
C GLN A 40 -6.32 7.85 -8.16
N ILE A 41 -6.78 9.08 -8.38
CA ILE A 41 -6.47 10.19 -7.48
C ILE A 41 -7.28 10.00 -6.19
N ILE A 42 -6.58 9.79 -5.08
CA ILE A 42 -7.20 9.72 -3.77
C ILE A 42 -7.31 11.13 -3.20
N ASN A 43 -8.51 11.44 -2.72
CA ASN A 43 -8.78 12.73 -2.12
C ASN A 43 -8.88 12.64 -0.60
N ARG A 44 -8.92 13.81 0.04
CA ARG A 44 -9.08 13.94 1.47
C ARG A 44 -10.27 13.15 2.04
N SER A 45 -11.38 13.05 1.30
CA SER A 45 -12.55 12.29 1.76
C SER A 45 -12.31 10.78 1.79
N GLU A 46 -11.53 10.24 0.85
CA GLU A 46 -11.13 8.83 0.88
C GLU A 46 -10.17 8.55 2.04
N TYR A 47 -9.21 9.44 2.27
CA TYR A 47 -8.31 9.36 3.42
C TYR A 47 -9.07 9.33 4.75
N LEU A 48 -10.00 10.27 4.94
CA LEU A 48 -10.81 10.34 6.16
C LEU A 48 -11.66 9.08 6.36
N ARG A 49 -12.23 8.53 5.27
CA ARG A 49 -12.97 7.26 5.33
C ARG A 49 -12.09 6.11 5.81
N TRP A 50 -10.86 6.01 5.33
CA TRP A 50 -9.92 4.99 5.80
C TRP A 50 -9.50 5.23 7.25
N LYS A 51 -9.08 6.45 7.60
CA LYS A 51 -8.57 6.80 8.94
C LYS A 51 -9.57 6.53 10.06
N PHE A 52 -10.85 6.76 9.78
CA PHE A 52 -11.92 6.59 10.76
C PHE A 52 -12.85 5.41 10.44
N ARG A 53 -12.39 4.43 9.66
CA ARG A 53 -13.20 3.26 9.27
C ARG A 53 -13.74 2.46 10.46
N ASP A 54 -13.04 2.51 11.60
CA ASP A 54 -13.37 1.80 12.83
C ASP A 54 -14.15 2.69 13.83
N CYS A 55 -14.56 3.91 13.44
CA CYS A 55 -15.34 4.84 14.26
C CYS A 55 -16.81 4.88 13.81
N GLU A 56 -17.75 4.60 14.73
CA GLU A 56 -19.20 4.62 14.43
C GLU A 56 -19.75 6.03 14.12
N GLN A 57 -19.17 7.07 14.73
CA GLN A 57 -19.47 8.47 14.44
C GLN A 57 -18.19 9.30 14.42
N VAL A 58 -18.02 10.05 13.33
CA VAL A 58 -16.92 10.99 13.15
C VAL A 58 -17.53 12.39 13.07
N THR A 59 -17.46 13.15 14.15
CA THR A 59 -17.70 14.59 14.11
C THR A 59 -16.45 15.25 13.56
N LEU A 60 -16.44 15.53 12.25
CA LEU A 60 -15.44 16.39 11.64
C LEU A 60 -15.83 17.85 11.94
N PRO A 61 -15.13 18.58 12.83
CA PRO A 61 -15.42 19.99 13.03
C PRO A 61 -15.06 20.71 11.73
N ILE A 62 -16.05 21.31 11.07
CA ILE A 62 -15.84 22.06 9.81
C ILE A 62 -14.75 23.13 10.01
N GLU A 63 -14.71 23.72 11.20
CA GLU A 63 -13.73 24.72 11.64
C GLU A 63 -12.28 24.18 11.68
N ALA A 64 -12.08 22.89 11.99
CA ALA A 64 -10.74 22.30 12.02
C ALA A 64 -10.11 22.22 10.63
N SER A 65 -10.92 21.96 9.59
CA SER A 65 -10.47 21.86 8.19
C SER A 65 -10.09 23.20 7.55
N LEU A 66 -10.52 24.31 8.14
CA LEU A 66 -10.20 25.68 7.71
C LEU A 66 -9.20 26.37 8.64
N SER A 67 -8.77 25.69 9.71
CA SER A 67 -7.82 26.23 10.68
C SER A 67 -6.38 26.01 10.21
N ARG A 68 -5.49 26.92 10.56
CA ARG A 68 -4.02 26.76 10.43
C ARG A 68 -3.44 25.56 11.22
N PHE A 69 -4.27 24.90 12.03
CA PHE A 69 -3.93 23.72 12.83
C PHE A 69 -4.62 22.47 12.29
N ASP A 70 -5.13 22.51 11.06
CA ASP A 70 -5.69 21.33 10.40
C ASP A 70 -4.61 20.22 10.34
N PRO A 71 -4.82 19.07 11.01
CA PRO A 71 -3.88 17.96 10.94
C PRO A 71 -3.74 17.41 9.50
N LEU A 72 -4.70 17.69 8.63
CA LEU A 72 -4.65 17.39 7.20
C LEU A 72 -4.38 18.62 6.33
N GLY A 73 -3.90 19.72 6.91
CA GLY A 73 -3.50 20.90 6.14
C GLY A 73 -2.31 20.64 5.21
N LYS A 74 -1.63 19.51 5.38
CA LYS A 74 -0.56 19.01 4.49
C LYS A 74 -1.03 17.96 3.49
N TRP A 75 -2.31 17.59 3.52
CA TRP A 75 -2.84 16.60 2.58
C TRP A 75 -2.86 17.20 1.18
N GLU A 76 -2.20 16.50 0.25
CA GLU A 76 -2.26 16.79 -1.17
C GLU A 76 -2.89 15.57 -1.86
N ASP A 77 -3.90 15.82 -2.68
CA ASP A 77 -4.50 14.79 -3.50
C ASP A 77 -3.43 14.21 -4.43
N HIS A 78 -3.28 12.89 -4.39
CA HIS A 78 -2.22 12.21 -5.10
C HIS A 78 -2.72 10.88 -5.65
N GLU A 79 -1.93 10.28 -6.54
CA GLU A 79 -2.29 9.03 -7.18
C GLU A 79 -1.96 7.83 -6.29
N ALA A 80 -2.91 6.89 -6.17
CA ALA A 80 -2.70 5.60 -5.54
C ALA A 80 -3.25 4.47 -6.41
N CYS A 81 -2.57 3.32 -6.38
CA CYS A 81 -2.96 2.10 -7.04
C CYS A 81 -3.70 1.16 -6.10
N TRP A 82 -3.24 0.99 -4.85
CA TRP A 82 -3.92 0.15 -3.87
C TRP A 82 -5.11 0.89 -3.22
N GLN A 83 -6.25 0.22 -3.09
CA GLN A 83 -7.44 0.88 -2.55
C GLN A 83 -7.27 1.23 -1.07
N MET A 84 -7.71 2.43 -0.69
CA MET A 84 -7.60 2.93 0.69
C MET A 84 -8.25 1.98 1.70
N GLN A 85 -9.40 1.39 1.37
CA GLN A 85 -10.10 0.44 2.25
C GLN A 85 -9.31 -0.83 2.59
N TYR A 86 -8.35 -1.22 1.74
CA TYR A 86 -7.51 -2.41 1.93
C TYR A 86 -6.10 -2.08 2.44
N ARG A 87 -5.82 -0.82 2.79
CA ARG A 87 -4.56 -0.44 3.42
C ARG A 87 -4.53 -0.86 4.88
N GLY A 88 -3.32 -1.16 5.37
CA GLY A 88 -3.10 -1.52 6.76
C GLY A 88 -3.34 -0.35 7.73
N SER A 89 -3.06 -0.58 9.01
CA SER A 89 -3.36 0.40 10.07
C SER A 89 -2.48 1.65 10.02
N LEU A 90 -1.30 1.55 9.40
CA LEU A 90 -0.39 2.68 9.19
C LEU A 90 -0.52 3.25 7.77
N GLY A 91 -1.52 2.81 7.00
CA GLY A 91 -1.73 3.28 5.63
C GLY A 91 -0.80 2.62 4.62
N GLU A 92 -0.15 1.51 5.00
CA GLU A 92 0.71 0.73 4.14
C GLU A 92 -0.10 -0.08 3.11
N SER A 93 0.39 -0.16 1.88
CA SER A 93 -0.11 -1.09 0.85
C SER A 93 0.70 -2.38 0.87
N LEU A 94 0.27 -3.38 0.10
CA LEU A 94 0.92 -4.68 0.07
C LEU A 94 2.41 -4.58 -0.34
N ILE A 95 2.77 -3.68 -1.25
CA ILE A 95 4.16 -3.51 -1.67
C ILE A 95 5.05 -3.03 -0.51
N HIS A 96 4.56 -2.10 0.32
CA HIS A 96 5.27 -1.65 1.51
C HIS A 96 5.52 -2.80 2.49
N VAL A 97 4.50 -3.63 2.72
CA VAL A 97 4.62 -4.81 3.59
C VAL A 97 5.68 -5.77 3.07
N LEU A 98 5.68 -6.09 1.78
CA LEU A 98 6.67 -6.98 1.18
C LEU A 98 8.10 -6.45 1.33
N ILE A 99 8.30 -5.13 1.20
CA ILE A 99 9.60 -4.49 1.40
C ILE A 99 10.05 -4.59 2.86
N ILE A 100 9.16 -4.25 3.80
CA ILE A 100 9.44 -4.26 5.24
C ILE A 100 9.76 -5.66 5.77
N CYS A 101 9.18 -6.71 5.18
CA CYS A 101 9.50 -8.09 5.54
C CYS A 101 10.94 -8.50 5.21
N ASP A 102 11.56 -7.84 4.23
CA ASP A 102 13.00 -7.93 3.89
C ASP A 102 13.58 -9.36 3.86
N THR A 103 12.95 -10.27 3.12
CA THR A 103 13.55 -11.57 2.79
C THR A 103 13.61 -11.76 1.28
N LYS A 104 14.51 -12.64 0.82
CA LYS A 104 14.69 -12.95 -0.63
C LYS A 104 13.38 -13.32 -1.33
N ILE A 105 12.47 -14.02 -0.64
CA ILE A 105 11.17 -14.38 -1.20
C ILE A 105 10.29 -13.14 -1.32
N HIS A 106 10.19 -12.31 -0.28
CA HIS A 106 9.39 -11.07 -0.34
C HIS A 106 9.91 -10.10 -1.40
N THR A 107 11.23 -9.96 -1.56
CA THR A 107 11.83 -9.16 -2.66
C THR A 107 11.39 -9.66 -4.03
N LYS A 108 11.40 -10.98 -4.26
CA LYS A 108 10.91 -11.56 -5.51
C LYS A 108 9.43 -11.29 -5.72
N LEU A 109 8.61 -11.47 -4.68
CA LEU A 109 7.17 -11.21 -4.72
C LEU A 109 6.89 -9.72 -5.02
N ALA A 110 7.61 -8.81 -4.38
CA ALA A 110 7.51 -7.36 -4.60
C ALA A 110 7.80 -7.01 -6.06
N ARG A 111 8.86 -7.58 -6.64
CA ARG A 111 9.20 -7.40 -8.06
C ARG A 111 8.13 -7.95 -8.99
N THR A 112 7.57 -9.13 -8.72
CA THR A 112 6.45 -9.69 -9.50
C THR A 112 5.24 -8.77 -9.45
N LEU A 113 4.92 -8.27 -8.27
CA LEU A 113 3.76 -7.43 -8.03
C LEU A 113 3.87 -6.11 -8.80
N ILE A 114 5.02 -5.42 -8.73
CA ILE A 114 5.28 -4.20 -9.52
C ILE A 114 5.28 -4.50 -11.03
N LYS A 115 5.81 -5.64 -11.47
CA LYS A 115 5.78 -6.03 -12.88
C LYS A 115 4.35 -6.24 -13.39
N CYS A 116 3.45 -6.76 -12.56
CA CYS A 116 2.05 -6.93 -12.91
C CYS A 116 1.28 -5.60 -12.87
N PHE A 117 1.57 -4.77 -11.87
CA PHE A 117 0.87 -3.51 -11.60
C PHE A 117 1.87 -2.39 -11.29
N PRO A 118 2.43 -1.73 -12.32
CA PRO A 118 3.52 -0.76 -12.15
C PRO A 118 3.15 0.44 -11.29
N LYS A 119 1.88 0.85 -11.28
CA LYS A 119 1.40 1.99 -10.50
C LYS A 119 1.45 1.78 -8.99
N LEU A 120 1.61 0.55 -8.50
CA LEU A 120 1.87 0.31 -7.07
C LEU A 120 3.17 0.96 -6.59
N ALA A 121 4.12 1.22 -7.48
CA ALA A 121 5.34 1.93 -7.11
C ALA A 121 5.07 3.41 -6.73
N LEU A 122 3.91 3.95 -7.10
CA LEU A 122 3.47 5.30 -6.76
C LEU A 122 2.79 5.38 -5.39
N ASP A 123 2.36 4.23 -4.84
CA ASP A 123 1.74 4.22 -3.51
C ASP A 123 2.71 4.79 -2.47
N VAL A 124 2.19 5.64 -1.59
CA VAL A 124 2.87 6.12 -0.40
C VAL A 124 2.18 5.59 0.85
N VAL A 125 2.89 5.57 1.98
CA VAL A 125 2.26 5.27 3.28
C VAL A 125 1.43 6.49 3.72
N GLU A 126 0.19 6.24 4.14
CA GLU A 126 -0.80 7.30 4.46
C GLU A 126 -0.86 7.65 5.96
N GLY A 127 -0.33 6.79 6.84
CA GLY A 127 -0.30 7.04 8.29
C GLY A 127 0.62 8.19 8.65
N GLU A 128 0.27 8.94 9.70
CA GLU A 128 0.98 10.16 10.09
C GLU A 128 2.46 9.92 10.42
N GLU A 129 2.81 8.74 10.91
CA GLU A 129 4.16 8.36 11.31
C GLU A 129 5.12 8.23 10.11
N TYR A 130 4.59 7.85 8.94
CA TYR A 130 5.36 7.57 7.73
C TYR A 130 4.76 8.25 6.49
N LEU A 131 4.00 9.33 6.69
CA LEU A 131 3.22 9.97 5.64
C LEU A 131 4.11 10.36 4.45
N GLY A 132 3.77 9.87 3.26
CA GLY A 132 4.50 10.14 2.02
C GLY A 132 5.69 9.20 1.74
N ALA A 133 5.99 8.26 2.64
CA ALA A 133 7.03 7.26 2.40
C ALA A 133 6.57 6.25 1.32
N GLY A 134 7.04 6.42 0.10
CA GLY A 134 6.82 5.46 -0.99
C GLY A 134 7.73 4.22 -0.94
N ALA A 135 7.46 3.26 -1.85
CA ALA A 135 8.24 2.03 -2.00
C ALA A 135 9.75 2.26 -2.17
N LEU A 136 10.16 3.31 -2.89
CA LEU A 136 11.58 3.64 -3.07
C LEU A 136 12.28 4.03 -1.77
N HIS A 137 11.62 4.84 -0.91
CA HIS A 137 12.19 5.23 0.39
C HIS A 137 12.46 4.00 1.25
N LEU A 138 11.48 3.08 1.30
CA LEU A 138 11.61 1.84 2.06
C LEU A 138 12.69 0.94 1.45
N ALA A 139 12.73 0.77 0.13
CA ALA A 139 13.73 -0.06 -0.53
C ALA A 139 15.17 0.40 -0.22
N ILE A 140 15.41 1.72 -0.20
CA ILE A 140 16.70 2.30 0.18
C ILE A 140 16.96 2.09 1.68
N ALA A 141 15.98 2.34 2.54
CA ALA A 141 16.13 2.19 4.00
C ALA A 141 16.48 0.75 4.42
N TYR A 142 15.93 -0.24 3.72
CA TYR A 142 16.22 -1.66 3.93
C TYR A 142 17.40 -2.19 3.07
N ASN A 143 18.13 -1.31 2.38
CA ASN A 143 19.29 -1.65 1.54
C ASN A 143 18.99 -2.74 0.49
N ASN A 144 17.77 -2.73 -0.06
CA ASN A 144 17.29 -3.71 -1.02
C ASN A 144 17.58 -3.27 -2.47
N ASN A 145 18.84 -3.41 -2.87
CA ASN A 145 19.31 -2.99 -4.20
C ASN A 145 18.61 -3.71 -5.35
N GLU A 146 18.09 -4.92 -5.15
CA GLU A 146 17.37 -5.68 -6.17
C GLU A 146 16.01 -5.07 -6.55
N LEU A 147 15.42 -4.26 -5.65
CA LEU A 147 14.14 -3.59 -5.88
C LEU A 147 14.32 -2.13 -6.36
N VAL A 148 15.48 -1.53 -6.08
CA VAL A 148 15.80 -0.15 -6.49
C VAL A 148 16.14 -0.06 -7.99
N GLN A 149 16.60 -1.15 -8.59
CA GLN A 149 17.03 -1.26 -10.00
C GLN A 149 15.91 -1.73 -10.93
#